data_AF-A0A8I1P0T8-F1
#
_entry.id   AF-A0A8I1P0T8-F1
#
_cell.length_a   1.000
_cell.length_b   1.000
_cell.length_c   1.000
_cell.angle_alpha   90.00
_cell.angle_beta   90.00
_cell.angle_gamma   90.00
#
_symmetry.space_group_name_H-M   'P 1'
#
loop_
_entity.id
_entity.type
_entity.pdbx_description
1 polymer ?
#
loop_
_entity_poly.entity_id
_entity_poly.type
_entity_poly.pdbx_seq_one_letter_code
_entity_poly.pdbx_strand_id
1 'polypeptide(L)'
;MGSMTVRKIDDEVMRDLRISAARRGVSMEQEARDRLRQPLPRAQPIRADDRAAPEWNLKATREELLALGKGLPEMDFDLKAFTDEMYAYLDEE
;
A
#
# COMPACT_ATOMS: atom_id res chain seq x y z
N MET A 1 -16.44 2.50 -10.90
CA MET A 1 -15.58 1.29 -10.95
C MET A 1 -14.14 1.77 -11.05
N GLY A 2 -13.30 1.44 -10.07
CA GLY A 2 -11.87 1.76 -10.14
C GLY A 2 -11.13 0.71 -10.96
N SER A 3 -10.16 1.12 -11.77
CA SER A 3 -9.19 0.24 -12.41
C SER A 3 -7.84 0.36 -11.70
N MET A 4 -7.14 -0.77 -11.54
CA MET A 4 -5.81 -0.81 -10.94
C MET A 4 -4.90 -1.65 -11.84
N THR A 5 -3.71 -1.14 -12.15
CA THR A 5 -2.68 -1.89 -12.89
C THR A 5 -1.57 -2.29 -11.93
N VAL A 6 -1.37 -3.60 -11.78
CA VAL A 6 -0.26 -4.15 -11.00
C VAL A 6 0.85 -4.53 -11.96
N ARG A 7 2.05 -3.98 -11.74
CA ARG A 7 3.26 -4.28 -12.54
C ARG A 7 4.22 -5.13 -11.71
N LYS A 8 5.12 -5.86 -12.39
CA LYS A 8 6.12 -6.75 -11.75
C LYS A 8 5.48 -7.80 -10.82
N ILE A 9 4.46 -8.50 -11.31
CA ILE A 9 3.93 -9.67 -10.61
C ILE A 9 4.89 -10.84 -10.83
N ASP A 10 5.15 -11.61 -9.77
CA ASP A 10 5.93 -12.84 -9.84
C ASP A 10 5.28 -13.83 -10.84
N ASP A 11 6.12 -14.50 -11.63
CA ASP A 11 5.67 -15.48 -12.62
C ASP A 11 4.91 -16.64 -11.99
N GLU A 12 5.28 -17.03 -10.76
CA GLU A 12 4.56 -18.07 -10.00
C GLU A 12 3.13 -17.62 -9.68
N VAL A 13 2.96 -16.38 -9.22
CA VAL A 13 1.65 -15.80 -8.90
C VAL A 13 0.79 -15.68 -10.16
N MET A 14 1.39 -15.28 -11.30
CA MET A 14 0.69 -15.23 -12.58
C MET A 14 0.22 -16.61 -13.04
N ARG A 15 1.06 -17.64 -12.88
CA ARG A 15 0.72 -19.03 -13.23
C ARG A 15 -0.43 -19.55 -12.37
N ASP A 16 -0.37 -19.34 -11.07
CA ASP A 16 -1.39 -19.79 -10.14
C ASP A 16 -2.74 -19.10 -10.37
N LEU A 17 -2.71 -17.80 -10.67
CA LEU A 17 -3.91 -17.06 -11.03
C LEU A 17 -4.56 -17.63 -12.29
N ARG A 18 -3.75 -17.94 -13.32
CA ARG A 18 -4.22 -18.53 -14.58
C ARG A 18 -4.84 -19.91 -14.36
N ILE A 19 -4.19 -20.78 -13.58
CA ILE A 19 -4.70 -22.13 -13.28
C ILE A 19 -6.01 -22.04 -12.49
N SER A 20 -6.07 -21.17 -11.49
CA SER A 20 -7.28 -20.99 -10.66
C SER A 20 -8.46 -20.47 -11.47
N ALA A 21 -8.22 -19.45 -12.32
CA ALA A 21 -9.24 -18.91 -13.20
C ALA A 21 -9.77 -19.98 -14.18
N ALA A 22 -8.89 -20.79 -14.77
CA ALA A 22 -9.26 -21.89 -15.65
C ALA A 22 -10.08 -22.97 -14.93
N ARG A 23 -9.70 -23.34 -13.70
CA ARG A 23 -10.45 -24.30 -12.87
C ARG A 23 -11.85 -23.81 -12.53
N ARG A 24 -12.02 -22.51 -12.28
CA ARG A 24 -13.31 -21.88 -11.97
C ARG A 24 -14.12 -21.49 -13.22
N GLY A 25 -13.53 -21.55 -14.41
CA GLY A 25 -14.18 -21.14 -15.67
C GLY A 25 -14.44 -19.63 -15.76
N VAL A 26 -13.62 -18.81 -15.09
CA VAL A 26 -13.75 -17.33 -15.07
C VAL A 26 -12.55 -16.65 -15.72
N SER A 27 -12.65 -15.36 -16.00
CA SER A 27 -11.50 -14.58 -16.47
C SER A 27 -10.47 -14.38 -15.36
N MET A 28 -9.19 -14.20 -15.74
CA MET A 28 -8.13 -13.89 -14.76
C MET A 28 -8.41 -12.61 -13.99
N GLU A 29 -8.99 -11.59 -14.62
CA GLU A 29 -9.35 -10.34 -13.94
C GLU A 29 -10.42 -10.58 -12.86
N GLN A 30 -11.44 -11.38 -13.18
CA GLN A 30 -12.50 -11.69 -12.22
C GLN A 30 -11.97 -12.54 -11.08
N GLU A 31 -11.09 -13.51 -11.35
CA GLU A 31 -10.40 -14.29 -10.31
C GLU A 31 -9.57 -13.37 -9.39
N ALA A 32 -8.81 -12.44 -9.97
CA ALA A 32 -8.01 -11.48 -9.19
C ALA A 32 -8.92 -10.59 -8.32
N ARG A 33 -10.03 -10.11 -8.88
CA ARG A 33 -11.01 -9.31 -8.16
C ARG A 33 -11.62 -10.08 -7.00
N ASP A 34 -12.02 -11.33 -7.22
CA ASP A 34 -12.61 -12.17 -6.18
C ASP A 34 -11.62 -12.42 -5.04
N ARG A 35 -10.34 -12.67 -5.36
CA ARG A 35 -9.27 -12.84 -4.36
C ARG A 35 -9.01 -11.56 -3.56
N LEU A 36 -8.97 -10.41 -4.21
CA LEU A 36 -8.80 -9.12 -3.54
C LEU A 36 -10.03 -8.71 -2.71
N ARG A 37 -11.22 -9.21 -3.08
CA ARG A 37 -12.47 -8.98 -2.35
C ARG A 37 -12.57 -9.84 -1.10
N GLN A 38 -11.90 -10.99 -1.06
CA GLN A 38 -11.83 -11.77 0.17
C GLN A 38 -11.21 -10.90 1.26
N PRO A 39 -11.87 -10.80 2.44
CA PRO A 39 -11.27 -10.08 3.55
C PRO A 39 -9.90 -10.72 3.79
N LEU A 40 -8.84 -9.89 3.74
CA LEU A 40 -7.53 -10.32 4.22
C LEU A 40 -7.79 -11.01 5.57
N PRO A 41 -7.38 -12.28 5.76
CA PRO A 41 -7.52 -12.89 7.06
C PRO A 41 -6.91 -11.90 8.04
N ARG A 42 -7.74 -11.42 9.00
CA ARG A 42 -7.33 -10.51 10.09
C ARG A 42 -5.91 -10.89 10.42
N ALA A 43 -4.97 -9.99 10.12
CA ALA A 43 -3.54 -10.30 10.10
C ALA A 43 -3.26 -11.32 11.20
N GLN A 44 -3.01 -12.58 10.82
CA GLN A 44 -2.40 -13.48 11.78
C GLN A 44 -1.16 -12.71 12.22
N PRO A 45 -0.97 -12.48 13.54
CA PRO A 45 0.21 -11.76 13.99
C PRO A 45 1.39 -12.42 13.30
N ILE A 46 2.11 -11.64 12.51
CA ILE A 46 3.33 -12.07 11.84
C ILE A 46 4.11 -12.78 12.95
N ARG A 47 4.33 -14.10 12.78
CA ARG A 47 5.15 -14.85 13.74
C ARG A 47 6.47 -14.10 13.77
N ALA A 48 6.84 -13.64 14.96
CA ALA A 48 7.92 -12.69 15.22
C ALA A 48 9.34 -13.17 14.83
N ASP A 49 9.44 -14.23 14.03
CA ASP A 49 10.70 -14.86 13.62
C ASP A 49 11.10 -14.51 12.18
N ASP A 50 10.15 -14.12 11.33
CA ASP A 50 10.44 -13.86 9.92
C ASP A 50 10.65 -12.37 9.63
N ARG A 51 11.92 -11.97 9.82
CA ARG A 51 12.60 -10.74 9.39
C ARG A 51 12.54 -9.58 10.39
N ALA A 52 13.74 -9.08 10.66
CA ALA A 52 14.07 -7.85 11.40
C ALA A 52 13.29 -6.62 10.89
N ALA A 53 12.00 -6.55 11.21
CA ALA A 53 11.25 -5.32 11.15
C ALA A 53 11.69 -4.47 12.36
N PRO A 54 12.13 -3.22 12.17
CA PRO A 54 12.32 -2.33 13.31
C PRO A 54 11.00 -2.28 14.08
N GLU A 55 11.06 -2.37 15.41
CA GLU A 55 9.91 -2.29 16.30
C GLU A 55 9.31 -0.87 16.24
N TRP A 56 8.66 -0.52 15.14
CA TRP A 56 7.74 0.61 15.09
C TRP A 56 6.47 0.15 15.80
N ASN A 57 6.58 0.01 17.12
CA ASN A 57 5.45 -0.03 18.02
C ASN A 57 4.78 1.33 17.92
N LEU A 58 3.90 1.49 16.93
CA LEU A 58 3.06 2.67 16.80
C LEU A 58 2.21 2.74 18.07
N LYS A 59 2.63 3.57 19.03
CA LYS A 59 1.94 3.77 20.31
C LYS A 59 0.60 4.49 20.13
N ALA A 60 0.37 5.05 18.96
CA ALA A 60 -0.84 5.79 18.62
C ALA A 60 -1.92 4.85 18.07
N THR A 61 -3.09 4.94 18.66
CA THR A 61 -4.32 4.32 18.17
C THR A 61 -4.78 5.00 16.87
N ARG A 62 -5.58 4.29 16.07
CA ARG A 62 -6.16 4.82 14.83
C ARG A 62 -6.95 6.12 15.05
N GLU A 63 -7.62 6.23 16.20
CA GLU A 63 -8.42 7.39 16.56
C GLU A 63 -7.54 8.61 16.86
N GLU A 64 -6.43 8.42 17.56
CA GLU A 64 -5.43 9.48 17.82
C GLU A 64 -4.78 9.98 16.53
N LEU A 65 -4.46 9.08 15.59
CA LEU A 65 -3.92 9.46 14.28
C LEU A 65 -4.92 10.30 13.46
N LEU A 66 -6.21 9.93 13.50
CA LEU A 66 -7.26 10.66 12.81
C LEU A 66 -7.59 12.00 13.49
N ALA A 67 -7.46 12.07 14.82
CA ALA A 67 -7.62 13.31 15.56
C ALA A 67 -6.55 14.33 15.18
N LEU A 68 -5.30 13.88 14.96
CA LEU A 68 -4.23 14.73 14.46
C LEU A 68 -4.61 15.35 13.10
N GLY A 69 -5.05 14.54 12.14
CA GLY A 69 -5.40 15.01 10.78
C GLY A 69 -6.60 15.96 10.72
N LYS A 70 -7.55 15.89 11.65
CA LYS A 70 -8.75 16.74 11.68
C LYS A 70 -8.51 18.16 12.20
N GLY A 71 -7.42 18.37 12.93
CA GLY A 71 -7.05 19.68 13.50
C GLY A 71 -6.10 20.49 12.63
N LEU A 72 -5.61 19.93 11.52
CA LEU A 72 -4.73 20.66 10.62
C LEU A 72 -5.54 21.73 9.87
N PRO A 73 -5.12 23.00 9.90
CA PRO A 73 -5.73 24.01 9.06
C PRO A 73 -5.58 23.62 7.59
N GLU A 74 -6.64 23.81 6.81
CA GLU A 74 -6.53 23.81 5.34
C GLU A 74 -5.62 24.98 4.97
N MET A 75 -4.37 24.66 4.66
CA MET A 75 -3.37 25.62 4.21
C MET A 75 -2.94 25.23 2.81
N ASP A 76 -2.89 26.22 1.93
CA ASP A 76 -2.31 26.06 0.61
C ASP A 76 -0.79 25.90 0.76
N PHE A 77 -0.34 24.66 0.83
CA PHE A 77 1.08 24.33 0.94
C PHE A 77 1.67 24.22 -0.47
N ASP A 78 2.50 25.19 -0.86
CA ASP A 78 3.28 25.08 -2.11
C ASP A 78 4.43 24.09 -1.90
N LEU A 79 4.13 22.83 -2.20
CA LEU A 79 5.09 21.73 -2.12
C LEU A 79 6.31 21.97 -3.01
N LYS A 80 6.15 22.66 -4.14
CA LYS A 80 7.24 22.91 -5.07
C LYS A 80 8.21 23.92 -4.47
N ALA A 81 7.71 25.07 -4.00
CA ALA A 81 8.56 26.10 -3.39
C ALA A 81 9.36 25.56 -2.20
N PHE A 82 8.71 24.78 -1.33
CA PHE A 82 9.39 24.17 -0.18
C PHE A 82 10.48 23.17 -0.59
N THR A 83 10.20 22.36 -1.60
CA THR A 83 11.16 21.37 -2.09
C THR A 83 12.34 22.04 -2.78
N ASP A 84 12.09 23.08 -3.57
CA ASP A 84 13.12 23.87 -4.23
C ASP A 84 14.03 24.55 -3.20
N GLU A 85 13.47 25.14 -2.13
CA GLU A 85 14.25 25.71 -1.01
C GLU A 85 15.09 24.65 -0.30
N MET A 86 14.50 23.49 -0.02
CA MET A 86 15.20 22.40 0.67
C MET A 86 16.39 21.88 -0.13
N TYR A 87 16.32 21.87 -1.47
CA TYR A 87 17.40 21.37 -2.34
C TYR A 87 18.25 22.46 -2.99
N ALA A 88 18.02 23.73 -2.68
CA ALA A 88 18.79 24.85 -3.25
C ALA A 88 20.31 24.72 -3.03
N TYR A 89 20.73 24.05 -1.96
CA TYR A 89 22.13 23.77 -1.65
C TYR A 89 22.83 22.85 -2.68
N LEU A 90 22.08 22.11 -3.51
CA LEU A 90 22.64 21.26 -4.56
C LEU A 90 23.01 22.04 -5.82
N ASP A 91 22.46 23.25 -6.00
CA ASP A 91 22.70 24.11 -7.16
C ASP A 91 23.84 25.12 -6.92
N GLU A 92 24.50 25.09 -5.75
CA GLU A 92 25.62 25.97 -5.38
C GLU A 92 27.03 25.39 -5.70
N GLU A 93 27.14 24.30 -6.46
CA GLU A 93 28.40 23.73 -7.02
C GLU A 93 28.67 24.16 -8.48
#